data_AF-A0AAJ0H8W6-F1
#
_entry.id   AF-A0AAJ0H8W6-F1
#
_cell.length_a   1.000
_cell.length_b   1.000
_cell.length_c   1.000
_cell.angle_alpha   90.00
_cell.angle_beta   90.00
_cell.angle_gamma   90.00
#
_symmetry.space_group_name_H-M   'P 1'
#
loop_
_entity.id
_entity.type
_entity.pdbx_description
1 polymer ?
#
loop_
_entity_poly.entity_id
_entity_poly.type
_entity_poly.pdbx_seq_one_letter_code
_entity_poly.pdbx_strand_id
1 'polypeptide(L)'
;MATPTSVLSKTLQSITLTKIRELESRRNSYETRKRNYLNKADTAADQRDRLECLLEAFKELSPAAAKDGSLTNIERWLTQSRYDASVPTSKLASFDGRLRTKMDIQSRKLDMAHLYSRLLTEWMEMDQLSSAPSANLATETDEDAFEVVVERQRQRLSQLVDKFEAVVFEPRETSDSEIRSFLDNLFPDEESQTALEKLRGDIAEASEDLMNETAPFDDESLTNCIKGLLTEDILSDEKQAILRDFLESDVAKVEISDVLNMRYSDLKHWHWDAGKDGIRVMPRAGLNGKYRIWADDDILQMIFVQFIGIRLCNILKPILTEFMKQLPGSETALFDGDYNYDGEDRNDGSSEDDDDWAIRRSKRNKRSSQPKEAPPKKSGIKQKLLRQLTTELITHRLRAPKRYATSISHSTIYSVLEYVGFGEDWISFFRKYLEAPLNLDAASDDRPQLGPRIRKRGVPMAHASEKFIGELVLFFMDLAVNRKTGILLYRLHDDIWICGEPERSAQAWTYLE
;
A
#
# COMPACT_ATOMS: atom_id res chain seq x y z
N MET A 1 -2.68 27.35 21.74
CA MET A 1 -2.76 25.89 22.01
C MET A 1 -4.23 25.50 21.95
N ALA A 2 -4.69 24.94 20.83
CA ALA A 2 -6.09 24.51 20.68
C ALA A 2 -6.28 23.20 21.46
N THR A 3 -7.38 23.04 22.19
CA THR A 3 -7.68 21.81 22.95
C THR A 3 -7.92 20.63 22.01
N PRO A 4 -7.60 19.39 22.39
CA PRO A 4 -7.76 18.19 21.55
C PRO A 4 -9.22 18.00 21.07
N THR A 5 -10.20 18.39 21.88
CA THR A 5 -11.62 18.41 21.52
C THR A 5 -11.96 19.37 20.37
N SER A 6 -11.23 20.48 20.21
CA SER A 6 -11.43 21.42 19.10
C SER A 6 -10.74 20.99 17.80
N VAL A 7 -9.75 20.10 17.89
CA VAL A 7 -9.10 19.50 16.72
C VAL A 7 -9.95 18.35 16.20
N LEU A 8 -10.46 17.50 17.10
CA LEU A 8 -11.44 16.45 16.75
C LEU A 8 -12.70 17.02 16.07
N SER A 9 -13.22 18.15 16.57
CA SER A 9 -14.38 18.81 15.93
C SER A 9 -14.05 19.36 14.54
N LYS A 10 -12.86 19.95 14.35
CA LYS A 10 -12.38 20.42 13.03
C LYS A 10 -12.13 19.26 12.06
N THR A 11 -11.59 18.15 12.53
CA THR A 11 -11.38 16.94 11.71
C THR A 11 -12.71 16.29 11.36
N LEU A 12 -13.64 16.16 12.30
CA LEU A 12 -15.00 15.71 12.02
C LEU A 12 -15.70 16.64 11.03
N GLN A 13 -15.52 17.96 11.14
CA GLN A 13 -16.02 18.92 10.17
C GLN A 13 -15.39 18.71 8.78
N SER A 14 -14.07 18.49 8.71
CA SER A 14 -13.36 18.18 7.45
C SER A 14 -13.84 16.87 6.82
N ILE A 15 -13.94 15.79 7.60
CA ILE A 15 -14.47 14.49 7.18
C ILE A 15 -15.90 14.64 6.66
N THR A 16 -16.70 15.44 7.35
CA THR A 16 -18.09 15.69 6.96
C THR A 16 -18.14 16.47 5.65
N LEU A 17 -17.32 17.51 5.47
CA LEU A 17 -17.22 18.25 4.21
C LEU A 17 -16.74 17.35 3.05
N THR A 18 -15.79 16.45 3.29
CA THR A 18 -15.35 15.46 2.30
C THR A 18 -16.49 14.50 1.94
N LYS A 19 -17.23 13.97 2.93
CA LYS A 19 -18.41 13.11 2.70
C LYS A 19 -19.48 13.83 1.87
N ILE A 20 -19.65 15.13 2.10
CA ILE A 20 -20.61 15.97 1.36
C ILE A 20 -20.17 16.15 -0.09
N ARG A 21 -18.89 16.45 -0.35
CA ARG A 21 -18.34 16.56 -1.72
C ARG A 21 -18.43 15.24 -2.49
N GLU A 22 -18.15 14.13 -1.84
CA GLU A 22 -18.28 12.79 -2.41
C GLU A 22 -19.75 12.46 -2.76
N LEU A 23 -20.69 12.79 -1.88
CA LEU A 23 -22.13 12.64 -2.14
C LEU A 23 -22.59 13.52 -3.31
N GLU A 24 -22.09 14.75 -3.42
CA GLU A 24 -22.36 15.66 -4.53
C GLU A 24 -21.81 15.13 -5.85
N SER A 25 -20.55 14.67 -5.85
CA SER A 25 -19.90 14.06 -7.01
C SER A 25 -20.69 12.84 -7.49
N ARG A 26 -21.06 11.94 -6.56
CA ARG A 26 -21.87 10.75 -6.84
C ARG A 26 -23.25 11.11 -7.40
N ARG A 27 -23.92 12.10 -6.82
CA ARG A 27 -25.21 12.60 -7.33
C ARG A 27 -25.08 13.15 -8.75
N ASN A 28 -24.08 13.98 -9.01
CA ASN A 28 -23.87 14.58 -10.32
C ASN A 28 -23.52 13.52 -11.38
N SER A 29 -22.66 12.56 -11.04
CA SER A 29 -22.31 11.43 -11.91
C SER A 29 -23.55 10.57 -12.21
N TYR A 30 -24.32 10.21 -11.17
CA TYR A 30 -25.55 9.42 -11.31
C TYR A 30 -26.59 10.12 -12.20
N GLU A 31 -26.89 11.39 -11.94
CA GLU A 31 -27.88 12.15 -12.73
C GLU A 31 -27.43 12.35 -14.17
N THR A 32 -26.14 12.56 -14.41
CA THR A 32 -25.60 12.69 -15.77
C THR A 32 -25.72 11.40 -16.55
N ARG A 33 -25.31 10.27 -15.96
CA ARG A 33 -25.41 8.94 -16.59
C ARG A 33 -26.87 8.53 -16.79
N LYS A 34 -27.74 8.73 -15.79
CA LYS A 34 -29.19 8.51 -15.90
C LYS A 34 -29.78 9.29 -17.06
N ARG A 35 -29.44 10.59 -17.20
CA ARG A 35 -29.93 11.42 -18.30
C ARG A 35 -29.46 10.91 -19.67
N ASN A 36 -28.21 10.48 -19.78
CA ASN A 36 -27.68 9.91 -21.02
C ASN A 36 -28.42 8.62 -21.41
N TYR A 37 -28.67 7.74 -20.45
CA TYR A 37 -29.41 6.50 -20.67
C TYR A 37 -30.89 6.71 -20.99
N LEU A 38 -31.55 7.66 -20.32
CA LEU A 38 -32.93 8.02 -20.65
C LEU A 38 -33.04 8.61 -22.05
N ASN A 39 -32.11 9.49 -22.44
CA ASN A 39 -32.06 10.01 -23.81
C ASN A 39 -31.84 8.89 -24.84
N LYS A 40 -30.94 7.93 -24.57
CA LYS A 40 -30.69 6.75 -25.43
C LYS A 40 -31.91 5.84 -25.52
N ALA A 41 -32.66 5.68 -24.43
CA ALA A 41 -33.87 4.87 -24.38
C ALA A 41 -35.06 5.55 -25.10
N ASP A 42 -35.17 6.88 -25.00
CA ASP A 42 -36.24 7.65 -25.61
C ASP A 42 -36.05 7.81 -27.13
N THR A 43 -34.81 7.73 -27.64
CA THR A 43 -34.52 7.70 -29.09
C THR A 43 -34.70 6.33 -29.73
N ALA A 44 -34.87 5.26 -28.95
CA ALA A 44 -35.09 3.91 -29.47
C ALA A 44 -36.49 3.77 -30.13
N ALA A 45 -36.50 3.21 -31.34
CA ALA A 45 -37.69 3.03 -32.16
C ALA A 45 -38.56 1.84 -31.71
N ASP A 46 -37.94 0.73 -31.28
CA ASP A 46 -38.65 -0.44 -30.73
C ASP A 46 -38.73 -0.36 -29.21
N GLN A 47 -39.87 -0.78 -28.66
CA GLN A 47 -40.13 -0.90 -27.23
C GLN A 47 -39.19 -1.93 -26.56
N ARG A 48 -38.75 -2.95 -27.31
CA ARG A 48 -37.80 -3.96 -26.82
C ARG A 48 -36.40 -3.39 -26.65
N ASP A 49 -35.92 -2.63 -27.64
CA ASP A 49 -34.60 -1.99 -27.60
C ASP A 49 -34.55 -0.92 -26.51
N ARG A 50 -35.67 -0.20 -26.31
CA ARG A 50 -35.84 0.72 -25.18
C ARG A 50 -35.70 0.00 -23.84
N LEU A 51 -36.38 -1.13 -23.67
CA LEU A 51 -36.34 -1.89 -22.42
C LEU A 51 -34.95 -2.51 -22.16
N GLU A 52 -34.27 -2.96 -23.21
CA GLU A 52 -32.88 -3.44 -23.14
C GLU A 52 -31.93 -2.34 -22.66
N CYS A 53 -32.04 -1.14 -23.25
CA CYS A 53 -31.25 0.02 -22.84
C CYS A 53 -31.51 0.42 -21.37
N LEU A 54 -32.76 0.31 -20.90
CA LEU A 54 -33.11 0.62 -19.50
C LEU A 54 -32.60 -0.46 -18.52
N LEU A 55 -32.54 -1.72 -18.94
CA LEU A 55 -31.96 -2.81 -18.15
C LEU A 55 -30.44 -2.64 -18.02
N GLU A 56 -29.76 -2.31 -19.12
CA GLU A 56 -28.35 -1.98 -19.14
C GLU A 56 -28.06 -0.80 -18.20
N ALA A 57 -28.83 0.28 -18.34
CA ALA A 57 -28.74 1.45 -17.46
C ALA A 57 -28.89 1.09 -15.99
N PHE A 58 -29.87 0.24 -15.64
CA PHE A 58 -30.11 -0.14 -14.25
C PHE A 58 -28.96 -1.00 -13.68
N LYS A 59 -28.42 -1.92 -14.47
CA LYS A 59 -27.27 -2.77 -14.07
C LYS A 59 -26.03 -1.92 -13.79
N GLU A 60 -25.76 -0.91 -14.62
CA GLU A 60 -24.62 -0.01 -14.44
C GLU A 60 -24.84 0.98 -13.28
N LEU A 61 -26.00 1.62 -13.21
CA LEU A 61 -26.30 2.66 -12.22
C LEU A 61 -26.55 2.11 -10.81
N SER A 62 -26.82 0.82 -10.65
CA SER A 62 -27.09 0.19 -9.35
C SER A 62 -26.63 -1.27 -9.30
N PRO A 63 -25.30 -1.52 -9.27
CA PRO A 63 -24.73 -2.89 -9.29
C PRO A 63 -25.20 -3.74 -8.11
N ALA A 64 -25.32 -3.15 -6.91
CA ALA A 64 -25.82 -3.84 -5.72
C ALA A 64 -27.28 -4.30 -5.86
N ALA A 65 -28.10 -3.58 -6.63
CA ALA A 65 -29.49 -3.93 -6.91
C ALA A 65 -29.63 -4.83 -8.14
N ALA A 66 -28.55 -5.07 -8.90
CA ALA A 66 -28.56 -5.93 -10.09
C ALA A 66 -28.81 -7.42 -9.74
N LYS A 67 -28.53 -7.81 -8.49
CA LYS A 67 -28.79 -9.17 -7.96
C LYS A 67 -30.26 -9.41 -7.56
N ASP A 68 -31.14 -8.41 -7.69
CA ASP A 68 -32.58 -8.57 -7.44
C ASP A 68 -33.20 -9.50 -8.49
N GLY A 69 -33.80 -10.63 -8.06
CA GLY A 69 -34.45 -11.61 -8.95
C GLY A 69 -35.56 -11.02 -9.83
N SER A 70 -36.09 -9.84 -9.46
CA SER A 70 -37.00 -9.05 -10.28
C SER A 70 -36.39 -8.64 -11.64
N LEU A 71 -35.09 -8.33 -11.69
CA LEU A 71 -34.40 -7.93 -12.94
C LEU A 71 -34.16 -9.12 -13.85
N THR A 72 -33.71 -10.24 -13.28
CA THR A 72 -33.55 -11.49 -14.03
C THR A 72 -34.87 -11.94 -14.65
N ASN A 73 -35.99 -11.70 -13.95
CA ASN A 73 -37.31 -11.95 -14.50
C ASN A 73 -37.63 -11.02 -15.69
N ILE A 74 -37.39 -9.71 -15.56
CA ILE A 74 -37.62 -8.75 -16.66
C ILE A 74 -36.76 -9.09 -17.88
N GLU A 75 -35.50 -9.48 -17.67
CA GLU A 75 -34.58 -9.91 -18.72
C GLU A 75 -35.09 -11.18 -19.44
N ARG A 76 -35.60 -12.17 -18.70
CA ARG A 76 -36.23 -13.36 -19.28
C ARG A 76 -37.48 -13.02 -20.10
N TRP A 77 -38.33 -12.13 -19.60
CA TRP A 77 -39.51 -11.67 -20.33
C TRP A 77 -39.15 -10.88 -21.60
N LEU A 78 -38.09 -10.07 -21.56
CA LEU A 78 -37.58 -9.35 -22.72
C LEU A 78 -37.06 -10.33 -23.78
N THR A 79 -36.22 -11.29 -23.39
CA THR A 79 -35.70 -12.33 -24.30
C THR A 79 -36.84 -13.16 -24.91
N GLN A 80 -37.82 -13.56 -24.11
CA GLN A 80 -38.99 -14.30 -24.60
C GLN A 80 -39.84 -13.47 -25.58
N SER A 81 -40.01 -12.17 -25.32
CA SER A 81 -40.82 -11.28 -26.18
C SER A 81 -40.29 -11.11 -27.61
N ARG A 82 -39.03 -11.50 -27.87
CA ARG A 82 -38.42 -11.49 -29.22
C ARG A 82 -38.93 -12.64 -30.09
N TYR A 83 -39.35 -13.75 -29.49
CA TYR A 83 -39.75 -14.97 -30.18
C TYR A 83 -41.22 -15.35 -29.94
N ASP A 84 -41.85 -14.78 -28.91
CA ASP A 84 -43.21 -15.12 -28.48
C ASP A 84 -44.16 -13.92 -28.64
N ALA A 85 -45.06 -14.02 -29.62
CA ALA A 85 -46.08 -13.00 -29.91
C ALA A 85 -47.22 -12.95 -28.87
N SER A 86 -47.30 -13.91 -27.95
CA SER A 86 -48.29 -13.91 -26.86
C SER A 86 -47.93 -12.97 -25.72
N VAL A 87 -46.70 -12.45 -25.68
CA VAL A 87 -46.25 -11.49 -24.67
C VAL A 87 -46.86 -10.11 -24.96
N PRO A 88 -47.73 -9.57 -24.09
CA PRO A 88 -48.39 -8.29 -24.35
C PRO A 88 -47.39 -7.13 -24.30
N THR A 89 -47.48 -6.19 -25.24
CA THR A 89 -46.71 -4.93 -25.24
C THR A 89 -47.00 -4.07 -24.00
N SER A 90 -48.20 -4.19 -23.43
CA SER A 90 -48.56 -3.58 -22.14
C SER A 90 -47.72 -4.09 -20.97
N LYS A 91 -47.28 -5.35 -21.02
CA LYS A 91 -46.43 -5.95 -20.00
C LYS A 91 -45.00 -5.38 -20.09
N LEU A 92 -44.46 -5.23 -21.29
CA LEU A 92 -43.18 -4.56 -21.53
C LEU A 92 -43.21 -3.08 -21.12
N ALA A 93 -44.33 -2.38 -21.37
CA ALA A 93 -44.53 -0.99 -20.95
C ALA A 93 -44.56 -0.86 -19.41
N SER A 94 -45.16 -1.83 -18.71
CA SER A 94 -45.14 -1.82 -17.24
C SER A 94 -43.74 -2.07 -16.68
N PHE A 95 -42.89 -2.87 -17.35
CA PHE A 95 -41.49 -3.02 -16.97
C PHE A 95 -40.67 -1.74 -17.21
N ASP A 96 -40.89 -1.05 -18.32
CA ASP A 96 -40.28 0.26 -18.61
C ASP A 96 -40.58 1.26 -17.46
N GLY A 97 -41.86 1.43 -17.12
CA GLY A 97 -42.29 2.30 -16.03
C GLY A 97 -41.73 1.91 -14.67
N ARG A 98 -41.60 0.61 -14.38
CA ARG A 98 -40.98 0.11 -13.13
C ARG A 98 -39.49 0.42 -13.07
N LEU A 99 -38.75 0.26 -14.17
CA LEU A 99 -37.32 0.58 -14.21
C LEU A 99 -37.08 2.08 -14.04
N ARG A 100 -37.86 2.93 -14.74
CA ARG A 100 -37.81 4.39 -14.57
C ARG A 100 -38.11 4.80 -13.13
N THR A 101 -39.16 4.24 -12.53
CA THR A 101 -39.52 4.50 -11.13
C THR A 101 -38.39 4.09 -10.18
N LYS A 102 -37.74 2.93 -10.40
CA LYS A 102 -36.61 2.51 -9.57
C LYS A 102 -35.42 3.48 -9.67
N MET A 103 -35.11 3.98 -10.87
CA MET A 103 -34.06 5.00 -11.05
C MET A 103 -34.45 6.35 -10.40
N ASP A 104 -35.72 6.76 -10.50
CA ASP A 104 -36.22 7.97 -9.82
C ASP A 104 -36.17 7.85 -8.30
N ILE A 105 -36.42 6.66 -7.74
CA ILE A 105 -36.26 6.41 -6.30
C ILE A 105 -34.81 6.62 -5.88
N GLN A 106 -33.83 6.18 -6.69
CA GLN A 106 -32.41 6.40 -6.39
C GLN A 106 -32.02 7.88 -6.50
N SER A 107 -32.50 8.59 -7.53
CA SER A 107 -32.36 10.05 -7.63
C SER A 107 -32.87 10.76 -6.37
N ARG A 108 -34.09 10.42 -5.91
CA ARG A 108 -34.68 11.01 -4.70
C ARG A 108 -33.87 10.73 -3.44
N LYS A 109 -33.29 9.52 -3.33
CA LYS A 109 -32.40 9.18 -2.19
C LYS A 109 -31.15 10.06 -2.19
N LEU A 110 -30.53 10.25 -3.35
CA LEU A 110 -29.34 11.10 -3.50
C LEU A 110 -29.68 12.57 -3.28
N ASP A 111 -30.82 13.06 -3.78
CA ASP A 111 -31.31 14.42 -3.54
C ASP A 111 -31.57 14.67 -2.05
N MET A 112 -32.18 13.71 -1.35
CA MET A 112 -32.43 13.81 0.08
C MET A 112 -31.13 13.81 0.88
N ALA A 113 -30.17 12.93 0.54
CA ALA A 113 -28.84 12.94 1.15
C ALA A 113 -28.13 14.28 0.93
N HIS A 114 -28.19 14.84 -0.28
CA HIS A 114 -27.61 16.14 -0.59
C HIS A 114 -28.29 17.30 0.16
N LEU A 115 -29.61 17.26 0.34
CA LEU A 115 -30.32 18.26 1.15
C LEU A 115 -29.85 18.22 2.62
N TYR A 116 -29.75 17.03 3.20
CA TYR A 116 -29.25 16.86 4.57
C TYR A 116 -27.80 17.35 4.71
N SER A 117 -26.95 17.02 3.73
CA SER A 117 -25.58 17.52 3.64
C SER A 117 -25.50 19.05 3.62
N ARG A 118 -26.35 19.71 2.83
CA ARG A 118 -26.40 21.18 2.76
C ARG A 118 -26.88 21.81 4.06
N LEU A 119 -27.98 21.30 4.64
CA LEU A 119 -28.48 21.80 5.93
C LEU A 119 -27.45 21.63 7.05
N LEU A 120 -26.72 20.53 7.03
CA LEU A 120 -25.66 20.27 8.00
C LEU A 120 -24.45 21.20 7.77
N THR A 121 -24.11 21.51 6.52
CA THR A 121 -23.08 22.53 6.19
C THR A 121 -23.49 23.90 6.70
N GLU A 122 -24.72 24.33 6.40
CA GLU A 122 -25.29 25.59 6.87
C GLU A 122 -25.30 25.66 8.41
N TRP A 123 -25.63 24.56 9.09
CA TRP A 123 -25.58 24.47 10.54
C TRP A 123 -24.14 24.57 11.10
N MET A 124 -23.16 23.94 10.46
CA MET A 124 -21.74 24.03 10.84
C MET A 124 -21.17 25.44 10.61
N GLU A 125 -21.61 26.15 9.57
CA GLU A 125 -21.23 27.55 9.30
C GLU A 125 -21.83 28.52 10.34
N MET A 126 -23.02 28.25 10.85
CA MET A 126 -23.63 29.03 11.94
C MET A 126 -22.84 28.93 13.26
N ASP A 127 -22.22 27.78 13.53
CA ASP A 127 -21.42 27.58 14.75
C ASP A 127 -20.08 28.35 14.70
N GLN A 128 -19.48 28.50 13.51
CA GLN A 128 -18.26 29.28 13.30
C GLN A 128 -18.45 30.80 13.50
N LEU A 129 -19.66 31.31 13.28
CA LEU A 129 -20.03 32.71 13.57
C LEU A 129 -20.15 33.01 15.08
N SER A 130 -20.18 31.97 15.92
CA SER A 130 -20.34 32.07 17.38
C SER A 130 -19.00 32.09 18.14
N SER A 131 -17.88 31.80 17.47
CA SER A 131 -16.55 31.74 18.08
C SER A 131 -15.51 32.53 17.27
N ALA A 132 -15.54 33.85 17.37
CA ALA A 132 -14.41 34.69 16.95
C ALA A 132 -13.67 35.23 18.18
N PRO A 133 -12.37 34.92 18.33
CA PRO A 133 -11.44 35.81 19.01
C PRO A 133 -10.60 36.57 17.97
N SER A 134 -10.46 37.85 18.27
CA SER A 134 -9.81 38.90 17.52
C SER A 134 -8.32 38.69 17.25
N ALA A 135 -7.87 39.32 16.17
CA ALA A 135 -6.48 39.47 15.78
C ALA A 135 -5.63 40.28 16.79
N ASN A 136 -4.31 40.05 16.67
CA ASN A 136 -3.14 40.80 17.14
C ASN A 136 -2.50 40.39 18.48
N LEU A 137 -1.24 39.98 18.40
CA LEU A 137 -0.09 40.73 18.96
C LEU A 137 1.23 40.16 18.43
N ALA A 138 1.99 41.01 17.75
CA ALA A 138 3.40 40.82 17.50
C ALA A 138 4.18 41.01 18.80
N THR A 139 5.21 40.19 19.00
CA THR A 139 6.28 40.45 19.96
C THR A 139 7.60 40.10 19.30
N GLU A 140 8.38 41.14 19.02
CA GLU A 140 9.81 41.08 18.75
C GLU A 140 10.56 40.67 20.03
N THR A 141 11.47 39.71 19.91
CA THR A 141 12.61 39.57 20.83
C THR A 141 13.80 38.94 20.10
N ASP A 142 14.85 39.75 19.95
CA ASP A 142 16.29 39.44 19.80
C ASP A 142 16.70 38.17 19.04
N GLU A 143 16.85 38.33 17.72
CA GLU A 143 17.53 37.42 16.81
C GLU A 143 18.90 38.02 16.43
N ASP A 144 20.00 37.45 16.94
CA ASP A 144 21.34 37.71 16.33
C ASP A 144 22.37 36.59 16.59
N ALA A 145 21.94 35.42 17.10
CA ALA A 145 22.84 34.26 17.30
C ALA A 145 22.25 32.91 16.85
N PHE A 146 20.99 32.85 16.42
CA PHE A 146 20.28 31.61 16.04
C PHE A 146 19.97 31.50 14.53
N GLU A 147 20.12 32.58 13.77
CA GLU A 147 19.80 32.66 12.33
C GLU A 147 20.66 31.71 11.47
N VAL A 148 21.95 31.56 11.78
CA VAL A 148 22.88 30.77 10.93
C VAL A 148 22.57 29.27 10.93
N VAL A 149 21.97 28.75 12.02
CA VAL A 149 21.60 27.33 12.12
C VAL A 149 20.28 27.05 11.41
N VAL A 150 19.31 27.95 11.57
CA VAL A 150 17.99 27.88 10.91
C VAL A 150 18.15 28.01 9.39
N GLU A 151 18.98 28.95 8.93
CA GLU A 151 19.20 29.19 7.50
C GLU A 151 19.90 28.00 6.82
N ARG A 152 20.88 27.38 7.50
CA ARG A 152 21.54 26.16 6.99
C ARG A 152 20.59 24.97 6.93
N GLN A 153 19.64 24.87 7.86
CA GLN A 153 18.63 23.82 7.86
C GLN A 153 17.60 24.03 6.75
N ARG A 154 17.13 25.27 6.55
CA ARG A 154 16.28 25.67 5.41
C ARG A 154 16.92 25.31 4.08
N GLN A 155 18.20 25.66 3.89
CA GLN A 155 18.95 25.30 2.67
C GLN A 155 19.04 23.79 2.44
N ARG A 156 19.25 22.99 3.50
CA ARG A 156 19.26 21.51 3.38
C ARG A 156 17.90 20.95 2.99
N LEU A 157 16.81 21.52 3.53
CA LEU A 157 15.45 21.13 3.19
C LEU A 157 15.12 21.48 1.73
N SER A 158 15.45 22.70 1.30
CA SER A 158 15.30 23.11 -0.11
C SER A 158 16.04 22.13 -1.02
N GLN A 159 17.33 21.87 -0.76
CA GLN A 159 18.12 20.91 -1.56
C GLN A 159 17.52 19.49 -1.58
N LEU A 160 16.87 19.07 -0.50
CA LEU A 160 16.20 17.77 -0.43
C LEU A 160 14.99 17.73 -1.35
N VAL A 161 14.16 18.78 -1.30
CA VAL A 161 12.95 18.93 -2.12
C VAL A 161 13.33 19.08 -3.59
N ASP A 162 14.35 19.88 -3.91
CA ASP A 162 14.83 20.09 -5.28
C ASP A 162 15.32 18.79 -5.91
N LYS A 163 16.09 17.98 -5.15
CA LYS A 163 16.52 16.63 -5.61
C LYS A 163 15.34 15.70 -5.83
N PHE A 164 14.34 15.75 -4.96
CA PHE A 164 13.15 14.91 -5.11
C PHE A 164 12.31 15.35 -6.30
N GLU A 165 12.11 16.65 -6.49
CA GLU A 165 11.37 17.22 -7.62
C GLU A 165 12.04 16.88 -8.96
N ALA A 166 13.35 17.07 -9.06
CA ALA A 166 14.13 16.72 -10.25
C ALA A 166 14.00 15.23 -10.59
N VAL A 167 13.83 14.38 -9.57
CA VAL A 167 13.59 12.97 -9.77
C VAL A 167 12.12 12.73 -10.16
N VAL A 168 11.17 12.97 -9.28
CA VAL A 168 9.80 12.44 -9.33
C VAL A 168 8.96 12.89 -10.54
N PHE A 169 9.25 14.06 -11.13
CA PHE A 169 8.50 14.59 -12.28
C PHE A 169 9.12 14.32 -13.64
N GLU A 170 10.35 13.81 -13.69
CA GLU A 170 10.98 13.41 -14.93
C GLU A 170 10.76 11.90 -15.14
N PRO A 171 10.17 11.47 -16.27
CA PRO A 171 9.97 10.05 -16.54
C PRO A 171 11.31 9.33 -16.68
N ARG A 172 11.35 8.06 -16.25
CA ARG A 172 12.47 7.16 -16.53
C ARG A 172 12.01 6.13 -17.54
N GLU A 173 12.28 6.35 -18.82
CA GLU A 173 11.85 5.41 -19.85
C GLU A 173 12.64 4.10 -19.75
N THR A 174 11.91 2.99 -19.79
CA THR A 174 12.46 1.63 -19.86
C THR A 174 11.76 0.89 -20.98
N SER A 175 12.48 0.01 -21.67
CA SER A 175 11.96 -0.76 -22.80
C SER A 175 11.22 -1.99 -22.29
N ASP A 176 9.90 -2.04 -22.49
CA ASP A 176 9.06 -3.21 -22.14
C ASP A 176 9.58 -4.49 -22.81
N SER A 177 10.01 -4.41 -24.08
CA SER A 177 10.57 -5.57 -24.78
C SER A 177 11.86 -6.09 -24.16
N GLU A 178 12.72 -5.20 -23.65
CA GLU A 178 13.96 -5.61 -22.96
C GLU A 178 13.66 -6.25 -21.61
N ILE A 179 12.69 -5.70 -20.87
CA ILE A 179 12.25 -6.26 -19.59
C ILE A 179 11.66 -7.65 -19.79
N ARG A 180 10.73 -7.79 -20.73
CA ARG A 180 10.13 -9.10 -21.05
C ARG A 180 11.18 -10.10 -21.49
N SER A 181 12.09 -9.71 -22.40
CA SER A 181 13.19 -10.58 -22.82
C SER A 181 14.08 -11.00 -21.65
N PHE A 182 14.42 -10.08 -20.74
CA PHE A 182 15.17 -10.40 -19.53
C PHE A 182 14.44 -11.42 -18.65
N LEU A 183 13.14 -11.21 -18.41
CA LEU A 183 12.33 -12.09 -17.58
C LEU A 183 12.13 -13.47 -18.23
N ASP A 184 11.89 -13.54 -19.54
CA ASP A 184 11.75 -14.79 -20.29
C ASP A 184 13.05 -15.62 -20.24
N ASN A 185 14.21 -14.95 -20.32
CA ASN A 185 15.52 -15.60 -20.19
C ASN A 185 15.75 -16.25 -18.82
N LEU A 186 14.96 -15.90 -17.81
CA LEU A 186 15.02 -16.57 -16.52
C LEU A 186 14.40 -17.96 -16.58
N PHE A 187 13.56 -18.30 -17.56
CA PHE A 187 12.79 -19.55 -17.64
C PHE A 187 13.07 -20.35 -18.94
N PRO A 188 14.28 -20.91 -19.10
CA PRO A 188 14.69 -21.57 -20.34
C PRO A 188 14.06 -22.96 -20.54
N ASP A 189 13.70 -23.65 -19.46
CA ASP A 189 13.26 -25.06 -19.49
C ASP A 189 11.72 -25.18 -19.44
N GLU A 190 11.15 -26.22 -20.07
CA GLU A 190 9.69 -26.47 -20.08
C GLU A 190 9.09 -26.57 -18.67
N GLU A 191 9.80 -27.20 -17.72
CA GLU A 191 9.38 -27.27 -16.32
C GLU A 191 9.27 -25.88 -15.69
N SER A 192 10.23 -25.01 -15.97
CA SER A 192 10.27 -23.65 -15.43
C SER A 192 9.24 -22.73 -16.08
N GLN A 193 8.92 -22.96 -17.36
CA GLN A 193 7.82 -22.28 -18.05
C GLN A 193 6.46 -22.73 -17.51
N THR A 194 6.29 -24.02 -17.26
CA THR A 194 5.06 -24.55 -16.64
C THR A 194 4.85 -23.97 -15.25
N ALA A 195 5.92 -23.86 -14.44
CA ALA A 195 5.86 -23.20 -13.13
C ALA A 195 5.49 -21.72 -13.25
N LEU A 196 6.00 -21.01 -14.26
CA LEU A 196 5.66 -19.61 -14.53
C LEU A 196 4.21 -19.44 -14.97
N GLU A 197 3.69 -20.33 -15.82
CA GLU A 197 2.29 -20.32 -16.24
C GLU A 197 1.35 -20.56 -15.04
N LYS A 198 1.70 -21.49 -14.16
CA LYS A 198 0.98 -21.72 -12.91
C LYS A 198 1.02 -20.48 -12.01
N LEU A 199 2.19 -19.87 -11.82
CA LEU A 199 2.35 -18.62 -11.07
C LEU A 199 1.42 -17.52 -11.61
N ARG A 200 1.38 -17.35 -12.93
CA ARG A 200 0.52 -16.37 -13.61
C ARG A 200 -0.96 -16.66 -13.38
N GLY A 201 -1.37 -17.92 -13.47
CA GLY A 201 -2.75 -18.35 -13.19
C GLY A 201 -3.16 -18.06 -11.75
N ASP A 202 -2.33 -18.47 -10.78
CA ASP A 202 -2.60 -18.28 -9.35
C ASP A 202 -2.71 -16.78 -8.97
N ILE A 203 -1.83 -15.92 -9.53
CA ILE A 203 -1.90 -14.47 -9.33
C ILE A 203 -3.13 -13.86 -10.01
N ALA A 204 -3.42 -14.27 -11.25
CA ALA A 204 -4.58 -13.75 -11.99
C ALA A 204 -5.88 -14.04 -11.23
N GLU A 205 -6.10 -15.30 -10.84
CA GLU A 205 -7.28 -15.72 -10.09
C GLU A 205 -7.40 -14.99 -8.74
N ALA A 206 -6.35 -15.02 -7.92
CA ALA A 206 -6.39 -14.40 -6.60
C ALA A 206 -6.54 -12.87 -6.65
N SER A 207 -5.96 -12.22 -7.66
CA SER A 207 -6.09 -10.77 -7.84
C SER A 207 -7.47 -10.39 -8.37
N GLU A 208 -8.08 -11.20 -9.24
CA GLU A 208 -9.43 -10.99 -9.74
C GLU A 208 -10.47 -11.18 -8.62
N ASP A 209 -10.29 -12.19 -7.78
CA ASP A 209 -11.12 -12.42 -6.59
C ASP A 209 -11.08 -11.22 -5.64
N LEU A 210 -9.89 -10.66 -5.40
CA LEU A 210 -9.75 -9.43 -4.61
C LEU A 210 -10.52 -8.27 -5.27
N MET A 211 -10.29 -7.99 -6.55
CA MET A 211 -10.95 -6.89 -7.27
C MET A 211 -12.49 -6.96 -7.20
N ASN A 212 -13.05 -8.17 -7.18
CA ASN A 212 -14.50 -8.42 -7.16
C ASN A 212 -15.09 -8.61 -5.76
N GLU A 213 -14.28 -8.48 -4.70
CA GLU A 213 -14.71 -8.68 -3.32
C GLU A 213 -15.76 -7.65 -2.89
N THR A 214 -16.83 -8.13 -2.25
CA THR A 214 -17.94 -7.27 -1.82
C THR A 214 -17.75 -6.82 -0.39
N ALA A 215 -17.66 -5.51 -0.19
CA ALA A 215 -17.57 -4.87 1.12
C ALA A 215 -16.42 -5.43 2.01
N PRO A 216 -15.16 -5.35 1.54
CA PRO A 216 -14.02 -5.96 2.23
C PRO A 216 -13.56 -5.21 3.50
N PHE A 217 -14.11 -4.02 3.77
CA PHE A 217 -13.88 -3.27 5.00
C PHE A 217 -14.95 -3.62 6.02
N ASP A 218 -14.55 -4.34 7.06
CA ASP A 218 -15.32 -4.65 8.26
C ASP A 218 -14.55 -4.18 9.51
N ASP A 219 -15.14 -4.40 10.69
CA ASP A 219 -14.53 -3.97 11.96
C ASP A 219 -13.12 -4.56 12.16
N GLU A 220 -12.92 -5.81 11.79
CA GLU A 220 -11.65 -6.52 11.98
C GLU A 220 -10.58 -6.03 11.02
N SER A 221 -10.88 -6.03 9.72
CA SER A 221 -9.98 -5.60 8.66
C SER A 221 -9.61 -4.11 8.79
N LEU A 222 -10.56 -3.25 9.15
CA LEU A 222 -10.30 -1.84 9.42
C LEU A 222 -9.41 -1.68 10.65
N THR A 223 -9.71 -2.39 11.74
CA THR A 223 -8.91 -2.34 12.98
C THR A 223 -7.47 -2.78 12.72
N ASN A 224 -7.28 -3.89 12.00
CA ASN A 224 -5.96 -4.41 11.65
C ASN A 224 -5.21 -3.44 10.73
N CYS A 225 -5.89 -2.84 9.75
CA CYS A 225 -5.30 -1.86 8.86
C CYS A 225 -4.84 -0.60 9.61
N ILE A 226 -5.67 -0.07 10.53
CA ILE A 226 -5.32 1.11 11.33
C ILE A 226 -4.16 0.80 12.28
N LYS A 227 -4.15 -0.36 12.95
CA LYS A 227 -3.02 -0.78 13.80
C LYS A 227 -1.73 -0.93 12.99
N GLY A 228 -1.82 -1.46 11.77
CA GLY A 228 -0.70 -1.52 10.83
C GLY A 228 -0.14 -0.13 10.51
N LEU A 229 -1.01 0.84 10.17
CA LEU A 229 -0.60 2.22 9.92
C LEU A 229 0.04 2.89 11.13
N LEU A 230 -0.48 2.66 12.34
CA LEU A 230 0.05 3.22 13.58
C LEU A 230 1.45 2.67 13.95
N THR A 231 1.85 1.56 13.34
CA THR A 231 3.20 0.98 13.52
C THR A 231 4.24 1.66 12.62
N GLU A 232 3.80 2.31 11.54
CA GLU A 232 4.68 2.93 10.56
C GLU A 232 4.99 4.40 10.93
N ASP A 233 6.23 4.86 10.69
CA ASP A 233 6.73 6.21 11.02
C ASP A 233 6.27 7.30 10.01
N ILE A 234 5.04 7.19 9.53
CA ILE A 234 4.50 7.94 8.36
C ILE A 234 3.55 9.04 8.80
N LEU A 235 2.80 8.76 9.86
CA LEU A 235 1.69 9.57 10.29
C LEU A 235 2.20 10.77 11.09
N SER A 236 1.58 11.93 10.90
CA SER A 236 1.80 13.05 11.83
C SER A 236 1.21 12.68 13.18
N ASP A 237 1.70 13.31 14.24
CA ASP A 237 1.14 13.11 15.59
C ASP A 237 -0.38 13.36 15.62
N GLU A 238 -0.85 14.33 14.83
CA GLU A 238 -2.27 14.62 14.62
C GLU A 238 -3.01 13.45 13.96
N LYS A 239 -2.50 12.91 12.84
CA LYS A 239 -3.12 11.75 12.17
C LYS A 239 -3.07 10.50 13.02
N GLN A 240 -2.00 10.29 13.80
CA GLN A 240 -1.92 9.17 14.74
C GLN A 240 -2.96 9.29 15.84
N ALA A 241 -3.19 10.49 16.38
CA ALA A 241 -4.24 10.71 17.38
C ALA A 241 -5.62 10.39 16.79
N ILE A 242 -5.93 10.91 15.61
CA ILE A 242 -7.21 10.66 14.92
C ILE A 242 -7.44 9.15 14.68
N LEU A 243 -6.41 8.43 14.23
CA LEU A 243 -6.51 6.98 14.03
C LEU A 243 -6.74 6.20 15.33
N ARG A 244 -6.16 6.65 16.45
CA ARG A 244 -6.43 6.05 17.77
C ARG A 244 -7.86 6.33 18.21
N ASP A 245 -8.36 7.55 18.03
CA ASP A 245 -9.74 7.92 18.34
C ASP A 245 -10.74 7.09 17.52
N PHE A 246 -10.43 6.80 16.25
CA PHE A 246 -11.25 5.91 15.42
C PHE A 246 -11.34 4.49 15.98
N LEU A 247 -10.25 3.96 16.56
CA LEU A 247 -10.26 2.61 17.15
C LEU A 247 -11.14 2.53 18.41
N GLU A 248 -11.33 3.64 19.12
CA GLU A 248 -12.14 3.70 20.34
C GLU A 248 -13.66 3.82 20.06
N SER A 249 -14.05 4.28 18.86
CA SER A 249 -15.45 4.52 18.51
C SER A 249 -16.00 3.49 17.52
N ASP A 250 -16.86 2.59 18.01
CA ASP A 250 -17.54 1.60 17.16
C ASP A 250 -18.40 2.25 16.08
N VAL A 251 -19.05 3.38 16.39
CA VAL A 251 -19.84 4.14 15.42
C VAL A 251 -18.96 4.70 14.31
N ALA A 252 -17.77 5.24 14.65
CA ALA A 252 -16.83 5.74 13.65
C ALA A 252 -16.31 4.61 12.76
N LYS A 253 -15.98 3.44 13.31
CA LYS A 253 -15.52 2.29 12.52
C LYS A 253 -16.56 1.82 11.51
N VAL A 254 -17.84 1.77 11.89
CA VAL A 254 -18.93 1.41 10.97
C VAL A 254 -19.04 2.43 9.84
N GLU A 255 -19.08 3.72 10.15
CA GLU A 255 -19.17 4.78 9.14
C GLU A 255 -17.96 4.83 8.21
N ILE A 256 -16.75 4.64 8.74
CA ILE A 256 -15.52 4.60 7.95
C ILE A 256 -15.53 3.37 7.03
N SER A 257 -15.92 2.20 7.55
CA SER A 257 -16.04 0.98 6.76
C SER A 257 -17.03 1.15 5.62
N ASP A 258 -18.19 1.76 5.87
CA ASP A 258 -19.19 2.05 4.83
C ASP A 258 -18.65 2.96 3.74
N VAL A 259 -17.92 4.04 4.11
CA VAL A 259 -17.30 4.96 3.15
C VAL A 259 -16.22 4.25 2.32
N LEU A 260 -15.36 3.46 2.97
CA LEU A 260 -14.30 2.72 2.29
C LEU A 260 -14.86 1.62 1.38
N ASN A 261 -15.92 0.93 1.79
CA ASN A 261 -16.64 -0.03 0.96
C ASN A 261 -17.35 0.62 -0.23
N MET A 262 -17.91 1.82 -0.04
CA MET A 262 -18.44 2.61 -1.16
C MET A 262 -17.34 2.93 -2.18
N ARG A 263 -16.15 3.35 -1.72
CA ARG A 263 -14.99 3.59 -2.60
C ARG A 263 -14.50 2.31 -3.28
N TYR A 264 -14.49 1.19 -2.54
CA TYR A 264 -14.07 -0.11 -3.05
C TYR A 264 -15.00 -0.62 -4.15
N SER A 265 -16.31 -0.40 -4.02
CA SER A 265 -17.28 -0.83 -5.02
C SER A 265 -17.10 -0.19 -6.41
N ASP A 266 -16.38 0.93 -6.49
CA ASP A 266 -16.02 1.62 -7.74
C ASP A 266 -14.50 1.65 -7.96
N LEU A 267 -13.78 0.63 -7.49
CA LEU A 267 -12.31 0.54 -7.56
C LEU A 267 -11.77 0.73 -8.98
N LYS A 268 -12.50 0.27 -10.01
CA LYS A 268 -12.13 0.43 -11.43
C LYS A 268 -12.05 1.90 -11.87
N HIS A 269 -12.90 2.77 -11.32
CA HIS A 269 -12.91 4.22 -11.60
C HIS A 269 -12.28 5.06 -10.48
N TRP A 270 -11.67 4.43 -9.48
CA TRP A 270 -10.97 5.11 -8.41
C TRP A 270 -9.91 6.07 -8.97
N HIS A 271 -9.75 7.21 -8.31
CA HIS A 271 -8.72 8.22 -8.56
C HIS A 271 -8.38 8.93 -7.25
N TRP A 272 -7.24 9.62 -7.21
CA TRP A 272 -6.89 10.46 -6.08
C TRP A 272 -7.89 11.61 -5.94
N ASP A 273 -8.65 11.64 -4.85
CA ASP A 273 -9.51 12.77 -4.48
C ASP A 273 -8.66 13.89 -3.84
N ALA A 274 -7.69 14.39 -4.59
CA ALA A 274 -6.71 15.36 -4.12
C ALA A 274 -7.19 16.83 -4.26
N GLY A 275 -8.40 17.04 -4.77
CA GLY A 275 -8.92 18.38 -5.08
C GLY A 275 -8.10 19.14 -6.13
N LYS A 276 -8.34 20.45 -6.22
CA LYS A 276 -7.64 21.34 -7.17
C LYS A 276 -6.20 21.62 -6.78
N ASP A 277 -5.90 21.48 -5.49
CA ASP A 277 -4.59 21.81 -4.94
C ASP A 277 -3.63 20.61 -4.97
N GLY A 278 -4.13 19.40 -5.24
CA GLY A 278 -3.34 18.17 -5.23
C GLY A 278 -2.91 17.74 -3.83
N ILE A 279 -2.13 16.67 -3.78
CA ILE A 279 -1.62 16.09 -2.54
C ILE A 279 -0.43 16.93 -2.08
N ARG A 280 -0.58 17.58 -0.92
CA ARG A 280 0.48 18.40 -0.35
C ARG A 280 1.70 17.54 -0.01
N VAL A 281 2.87 17.97 -0.41
CA VAL A 281 4.14 17.28 -0.12
C VAL A 281 4.95 18.11 0.88
N MET A 282 5.34 17.51 1.99
CA MET A 282 6.06 18.18 3.08
C MET A 282 7.29 17.36 3.53
N PRO A 283 8.45 17.99 3.75
CA PRO A 283 9.54 17.34 4.44
C PRO A 283 9.24 17.21 5.94
N ARG A 284 9.37 16.01 6.50
CA ARG A 284 9.24 15.75 7.94
C ARG A 284 10.50 15.08 8.47
N ALA A 285 10.91 15.46 9.68
CA ALA A 285 11.96 14.76 10.41
C ALA A 285 11.41 13.44 10.95
N GLY A 286 12.08 12.33 10.64
CA GLY A 286 11.81 11.05 11.32
C GLY A 286 12.44 11.03 12.71
N LEU A 287 12.15 9.97 13.49
CA LEU A 287 12.69 9.77 14.85
C LEU A 287 14.24 9.76 14.91
N ASN A 288 14.89 9.43 13.80
CA ASN A 288 16.35 9.42 13.66
C ASN A 288 16.96 10.79 13.31
N GLY A 289 16.15 11.86 13.26
CA GLY A 289 16.55 13.21 12.91
C GLY A 289 16.82 13.45 11.42
N LYS A 290 16.66 12.43 10.55
CA LYS A 290 16.76 12.60 9.09
C LYS A 290 15.44 13.09 8.53
N TYR A 291 15.51 14.08 7.65
CA TYR A 291 14.36 14.55 6.90
C TYR A 291 14.04 13.64 5.72
N ARG A 292 12.76 13.30 5.59
CA ARG A 292 12.18 12.58 4.45
C ARG A 292 11.02 13.39 3.89
N ILE A 293 10.75 13.20 2.61
CA ILE A 293 9.67 13.89 1.91
C ILE A 293 8.45 13.00 1.96
N TRP A 294 7.33 13.58 2.41
CA TRP A 294 6.08 12.88 2.65
C TRP A 294 4.96 13.50 1.85
N ALA A 295 4.11 12.66 1.26
CA ALA A 295 2.82 13.04 0.74
C ALA A 295 1.83 13.08 1.92
N ASP A 296 1.20 14.22 2.15
CA ASP A 296 0.26 14.44 3.23
C ASP A 296 -1.16 14.04 2.78
N ASP A 297 -1.35 12.74 2.60
CA ASP A 297 -2.60 12.16 2.07
C ASP A 297 -3.76 12.24 3.07
N ASP A 298 -5.01 12.33 2.59
CA ASP A 298 -6.17 12.21 3.46
C ASP A 298 -6.20 10.86 4.21
N ILE A 299 -6.66 10.84 5.47
CA ILE A 299 -6.62 9.63 6.32
C ILE A 299 -7.40 8.47 5.70
N LEU A 300 -8.56 8.74 5.09
CA LEU A 300 -9.35 7.69 4.45
C LEU A 300 -8.64 7.15 3.22
N GLN A 301 -7.97 8.01 2.45
CA GLN A 301 -7.15 7.57 1.32
C GLN A 301 -5.96 6.74 1.78
N MET A 302 -5.29 7.14 2.87
CA MET A 302 -4.19 6.38 3.47
C MET A 302 -4.64 4.97 3.89
N ILE A 303 -5.77 4.86 4.59
CA ILE A 303 -6.35 3.56 4.98
C ILE A 303 -6.69 2.73 3.74
N PHE A 304 -7.32 3.33 2.74
CA PHE A 304 -7.76 2.63 1.53
C PHE A 304 -6.57 2.03 0.75
N VAL A 305 -5.55 2.83 0.43
CA VAL A 305 -4.39 2.34 -0.32
C VAL A 305 -3.51 1.40 0.50
N GLN A 306 -3.44 1.60 1.81
CA GLN A 306 -2.76 0.68 2.72
C GLN A 306 -3.45 -0.68 2.73
N PHE A 307 -4.77 -0.71 2.85
CA PHE A 307 -5.55 -1.93 2.84
C PHE A 307 -5.29 -2.74 1.58
N ILE A 308 -5.39 -2.10 0.41
CA ILE A 308 -5.11 -2.74 -0.88
C ILE A 308 -3.68 -3.30 -0.91
N GLY A 309 -2.68 -2.50 -0.50
CA GLY A 309 -1.29 -2.95 -0.46
C GLY A 309 -1.07 -4.15 0.46
N ILE A 310 -1.69 -4.16 1.65
CA ILE A 310 -1.60 -5.30 2.59
C ILE A 310 -2.24 -6.55 1.99
N ARG A 311 -3.44 -6.42 1.39
CA ARG A 311 -4.15 -7.54 0.76
C ARG A 311 -3.32 -8.15 -0.37
N LEU A 312 -2.71 -7.32 -1.22
CA LEU A 312 -1.84 -7.77 -2.30
C LEU A 312 -0.56 -8.44 -1.78
N CYS A 313 0.07 -7.90 -0.72
CA CYS A 313 1.19 -8.58 -0.05
C CYS A 313 0.81 -9.98 0.47
N ASN A 314 -0.38 -10.09 1.08
CA ASN A 314 -0.89 -11.36 1.63
C ASN A 314 -1.22 -12.39 0.54
N ILE A 315 -1.60 -11.95 -0.66
CA ILE A 315 -1.78 -12.82 -1.84
C ILE A 315 -0.41 -13.23 -2.41
N LEU A 316 0.48 -12.27 -2.62
CA LEU A 316 1.72 -12.50 -3.35
C LEU A 316 2.70 -13.39 -2.56
N LYS A 317 2.84 -13.18 -1.26
CA LYS A 317 3.81 -13.91 -0.42
C LYS A 317 3.65 -15.44 -0.48
N PRO A 318 2.46 -16.03 -0.21
CA PRO A 318 2.31 -17.48 -0.27
C PRO A 318 2.51 -18.03 -1.70
N ILE A 319 2.00 -17.33 -2.71
CA ILE A 319 2.12 -17.75 -4.11
C ILE A 319 3.60 -17.78 -4.55
N LEU A 320 4.37 -16.72 -4.27
CA LEU A 320 5.81 -16.70 -4.59
C LEU A 320 6.61 -17.74 -3.78
N THR A 321 6.23 -17.97 -2.51
CA THR A 321 6.89 -18.99 -1.68
C THR A 321 6.68 -20.38 -2.27
N GLU A 322 5.47 -20.66 -2.75
CA GLU A 322 5.13 -21.95 -3.37
C GLU A 322 5.81 -22.11 -4.73
N PHE A 323 5.86 -21.04 -5.53
CA PHE A 323 6.60 -21.01 -6.78
C PHE A 323 8.10 -21.30 -6.60
N MET A 324 8.73 -20.72 -5.57
CA MET A 324 10.14 -20.98 -5.28
C MET A 324 10.43 -22.45 -4.94
N LYS A 325 9.50 -23.16 -4.30
CA LYS A 325 9.65 -24.60 -4.02
C LYS A 325 9.56 -25.49 -5.26
N GLN A 326 8.89 -25.02 -6.31
CA GLN A 326 8.70 -25.76 -7.56
C GLN A 326 9.91 -25.63 -8.50
N LEU A 327 10.78 -24.64 -8.26
CA LEU A 327 12.00 -24.47 -9.03
C LEU A 327 13.09 -25.43 -8.53
N PRO A 328 13.85 -26.08 -9.44
CA PRO A 328 14.93 -26.98 -9.05
C PRO A 328 16.00 -26.22 -8.26
N GLY A 329 16.12 -26.52 -6.96
CA GLY A 329 17.05 -25.86 -6.05
C GLY A 329 18.50 -26.21 -6.38
N SER A 330 19.30 -25.21 -6.77
CA SER A 330 20.75 -25.25 -6.65
C SER A 330 21.14 -24.50 -5.37
N GLU A 331 20.69 -25.00 -4.22
CA GLU A 331 20.97 -24.34 -2.95
C GLU A 331 22.36 -24.74 -2.44
N THR A 332 23.24 -23.76 -2.30
CA THR A 332 24.35 -23.84 -1.34
C THR A 332 24.09 -22.82 -0.24
N ALA A 333 23.22 -23.17 0.71
CA ALA A 333 23.14 -22.43 1.95
C ALA A 333 24.39 -22.74 2.79
N LEU A 334 24.97 -21.72 3.42
CA LEU A 334 26.14 -21.83 4.32
C LEU A 334 25.93 -22.76 5.54
N PHE A 335 24.72 -23.30 5.71
CA PHE A 335 24.26 -24.05 6.88
C PHE A 335 23.97 -25.54 6.64
N ASP A 336 24.24 -26.09 5.45
CA ASP A 336 24.15 -27.55 5.20
C ASP A 336 25.32 -28.34 5.82
N GLY A 337 25.77 -27.92 7.01
CA GLY A 337 26.70 -28.63 7.87
C GLY A 337 25.95 -29.25 9.04
N ASP A 338 25.68 -30.55 8.91
CA ASP A 338 25.10 -31.49 9.89
C ASP A 338 25.57 -31.22 11.34
N TYR A 339 24.75 -30.50 12.10
CA TYR A 339 24.83 -30.47 13.57
C TYR A 339 23.42 -30.68 14.13
N ASN A 340 23.08 -31.95 14.23
CA ASN A 340 21.94 -32.47 14.96
C ASN A 340 21.94 -31.95 16.42
N TYR A 341 21.08 -30.98 16.71
CA TYR A 341 20.92 -30.40 18.05
C TYR A 341 19.71 -30.98 18.78
N ASP A 342 19.38 -32.25 18.55
CA ASP A 342 18.33 -32.96 19.29
C ASP A 342 18.93 -34.17 20.01
N GLY A 343 19.53 -33.90 21.17
CA GLY A 343 19.78 -34.86 22.23
C GLY A 343 18.92 -34.51 23.44
N GLU A 344 17.66 -34.92 23.39
CA GLU A 344 16.77 -34.90 24.56
C GLU A 344 17.34 -35.84 25.63
N ASP A 345 17.90 -35.31 26.71
CA ASP A 345 17.98 -36.02 27.98
C ASP A 345 16.96 -35.43 28.95
N ARG A 346 15.76 -36.03 28.90
CA ARG A 346 14.80 -35.97 30.01
C ARG A 346 15.32 -36.87 31.11
N ASN A 347 15.73 -36.31 32.25
CA ASN A 347 15.42 -36.96 33.51
C ASN A 347 15.04 -35.95 34.59
N ASP A 348 13.92 -36.29 35.20
CA ASP A 348 13.08 -35.66 36.20
C ASP A 348 13.71 -35.67 37.61
N GLY A 349 13.28 -34.71 38.44
CA GLY A 349 12.96 -35.03 39.84
C GLY A 349 13.90 -34.55 40.95
N SER A 350 13.56 -33.39 41.53
CA SER A 350 13.56 -33.07 42.98
C SER A 350 14.77 -33.41 43.87
N SER A 351 15.35 -32.40 44.55
CA SER A 351 14.99 -32.04 45.94
C SER A 351 15.90 -30.94 46.49
N GLU A 352 15.40 -30.30 47.53
CA GLU A 352 15.93 -29.21 48.33
C GLU A 352 17.27 -29.51 49.04
N ASP A 353 17.99 -28.41 49.29
CA ASP A 353 18.75 -28.05 50.49
C ASP A 353 19.92 -28.91 51.03
N ASP A 354 21.03 -28.18 51.18
CA ASP A 354 21.97 -28.15 52.30
C ASP A 354 23.08 -29.20 52.53
N ASP A 355 24.18 -28.62 53.03
CA ASP A 355 25.28 -29.17 53.83
C ASP A 355 26.54 -29.74 53.16
N ASP A 356 27.51 -28.83 53.03
CA ASP A 356 28.82 -28.85 53.71
C ASP A 356 29.41 -30.22 54.13
N TRP A 357 30.46 -30.66 53.43
CA TRP A 357 31.52 -31.44 54.10
C TRP A 357 32.89 -31.19 53.47
N ALA A 358 33.69 -30.50 54.26
CA ALA A 358 35.10 -30.25 54.08
C ALA A 358 35.96 -31.52 54.31
N ILE A 359 37.10 -31.57 53.59
CA ILE A 359 38.41 -32.06 54.09
C ILE A 359 38.57 -33.60 54.24
N ARG A 360 39.55 -34.20 53.52
CA ARG A 360 40.93 -34.52 54.01
C ARG A 360 41.65 -35.60 53.18
N ARG A 361 42.93 -35.29 52.87
CA ARG A 361 44.14 -36.19 52.86
C ARG A 361 44.17 -37.33 51.81
N SER A 362 45.29 -37.76 51.23
CA SER A 362 46.71 -37.47 51.40
C SER A 362 47.46 -38.30 50.34
N LYS A 363 48.41 -37.68 49.63
CA LYS A 363 49.71 -38.21 49.12
C LYS A 363 49.72 -39.56 48.37
N ARG A 364 50.36 -39.60 47.18
CA ARG A 364 51.77 -40.09 47.01
C ARG A 364 52.21 -40.23 45.53
N ASN A 365 53.41 -39.70 45.25
CA ASN A 365 54.44 -40.05 44.25
C ASN A 365 54.33 -39.72 42.73
N LYS A 366 55.01 -38.63 42.36
CA LYS A 366 56.23 -38.51 41.51
C LYS A 366 56.48 -39.55 40.39
N ARG A 367 56.59 -39.07 39.13
CA ARG A 367 57.87 -38.85 38.39
C ARG A 367 57.69 -38.21 36.99
N SER A 368 58.50 -37.17 36.72
CA SER A 368 59.08 -36.63 35.44
C SER A 368 58.24 -36.57 34.14
N SER A 369 58.18 -35.50 33.33
CA SER A 369 59.13 -34.40 33.04
C SER A 369 58.51 -33.30 32.14
N GLN A 370 58.70 -32.01 32.54
CA GLN A 370 58.78 -30.75 31.75
C GLN A 370 57.68 -30.31 30.74
N PRO A 371 57.70 -29.01 30.33
CA PRO A 371 56.98 -27.87 30.91
C PRO A 371 55.55 -27.71 30.35
N LYS A 372 54.58 -27.38 31.21
CA LYS A 372 53.23 -26.98 30.76
C LYS A 372 53.33 -25.64 30.02
N GLU A 373 53.04 -25.66 28.73
CA GLU A 373 52.72 -24.47 27.95
C GLU A 373 51.67 -23.64 28.69
N ALA A 374 51.87 -22.32 28.66
CA ALA A 374 50.91 -21.35 29.17
C ALA A 374 49.52 -21.61 28.57
N PRO A 375 48.43 -21.41 29.32
CA PRO A 375 47.08 -21.61 28.79
C PRO A 375 46.90 -20.79 27.50
N PRO A 376 46.25 -21.34 26.46
CA PRO A 376 46.08 -20.64 25.20
C PRO A 376 45.43 -19.30 25.48
N LYS A 377 46.08 -18.23 25.01
CA LYS A 377 45.57 -16.85 25.05
C LYS A 377 44.10 -16.89 24.63
N LYS A 378 43.19 -16.49 25.53
CA LYS A 378 41.78 -16.17 25.24
C LYS A 378 41.76 -15.16 24.10
N SER A 379 41.75 -15.65 22.85
CA SER A 379 41.98 -14.84 21.67
C SER A 379 40.81 -15.04 20.72
N GLY A 380 40.27 -13.91 20.28
CA GLY A 380 39.40 -13.87 19.13
C GLY A 380 37.95 -13.56 19.43
N ILE A 381 37.31 -13.97 20.53
CA ILE A 381 35.86 -13.73 20.67
C ILE A 381 35.53 -12.23 20.68
N LYS A 382 36.22 -11.43 21.50
CA LYS A 382 36.04 -9.96 21.51
C LYS A 382 36.43 -9.34 20.17
N GLN A 383 37.48 -9.83 19.51
CA GLN A 383 37.97 -9.31 18.24
C GLN A 383 37.07 -9.68 17.05
N LYS A 384 36.44 -10.86 17.10
CA LYS A 384 35.42 -11.36 16.17
C LYS A 384 34.12 -10.59 16.36
N LEU A 385 33.66 -10.39 17.60
CA LEU A 385 32.50 -9.54 17.89
C LEU A 385 32.74 -8.10 17.45
N LEU A 386 33.93 -7.54 17.73
CA LEU A 386 34.29 -6.21 17.26
C LEU A 386 34.33 -6.16 15.75
N ARG A 387 34.91 -7.16 15.06
CA ARG A 387 34.89 -7.22 13.60
C ARG A 387 33.46 -7.28 13.10
N GLN A 388 32.61 -8.13 13.66
CA GLN A 388 31.22 -8.32 13.26
C GLN A 388 30.40 -7.04 13.43
N LEU A 389 30.49 -6.39 14.60
CA LEU A 389 29.91 -5.08 14.86
C LEU A 389 30.50 -3.97 13.98
N THR A 390 31.80 -4.02 13.68
CA THR A 390 32.46 -3.05 12.82
C THR A 390 32.03 -3.24 11.36
N THR A 391 31.88 -4.49 10.89
CA THR A 391 31.25 -4.77 9.59
C THR A 391 29.82 -4.31 9.58
N GLU A 392 28.99 -4.60 10.60
CA GLU A 392 27.62 -4.08 10.69
C GLU A 392 27.57 -2.55 10.64
N LEU A 393 28.41 -1.87 11.43
CA LEU A 393 28.47 -0.41 11.48
C LEU A 393 28.99 0.19 10.16
N ILE A 394 29.96 -0.45 9.52
CA ILE A 394 30.48 -0.02 8.21
C ILE A 394 29.43 -0.30 7.12
N THR A 395 28.72 -1.44 7.15
CA THR A 395 27.63 -1.71 6.20
C THR A 395 26.47 -0.75 6.38
N HIS A 396 26.08 -0.41 7.62
CA HIS A 396 25.08 0.62 7.90
C HIS A 396 25.52 2.03 7.50
N ARG A 397 26.84 2.29 7.41
CA ARG A 397 27.38 3.58 6.93
C ARG A 397 27.57 3.64 5.42
N LEU A 398 27.85 2.53 4.76
CA LEU A 398 28.19 2.48 3.33
C LEU A 398 26.98 2.30 2.42
N ARG A 399 25.81 1.92 2.93
CA ARG A 399 24.60 1.74 2.12
C ARG A 399 23.47 2.64 2.58
N ALA A 400 23.33 3.74 1.84
CA ALA A 400 22.03 4.21 1.45
C ALA A 400 22.16 4.50 -0.06
N PRO A 401 22.01 3.48 -0.93
CA PRO A 401 21.92 3.76 -2.35
C PRO A 401 20.74 4.70 -2.60
N LYS A 402 20.84 5.44 -3.69
CA LYS A 402 19.81 6.35 -4.21
C LYS A 402 18.42 5.73 -3.98
N ARG A 403 17.58 6.42 -3.19
CA ARG A 403 16.21 6.04 -2.78
C ARG A 403 15.52 5.17 -3.83
N TYR A 404 15.61 3.84 -3.66
CA TYR A 404 15.14 2.85 -4.64
C TYR A 404 13.70 3.15 -5.05
N ALA A 405 12.79 3.22 -4.07
CA ALA A 405 11.37 3.48 -4.29
C ALA A 405 11.04 4.74 -5.11
N THR A 406 11.81 5.83 -4.97
CA THR A 406 11.59 7.06 -5.75
C THR A 406 12.14 7.02 -7.17
N SER A 407 12.97 6.02 -7.49
CA SER A 407 13.72 5.92 -8.73
C SER A 407 13.21 4.84 -9.70
N ILE A 408 12.29 3.98 -9.23
CA ILE A 408 11.70 2.91 -10.04
C ILE A 408 10.86 3.54 -11.15
N SER A 409 11.03 3.04 -12.37
CA SER A 409 10.20 3.45 -13.50
C SER A 409 8.80 2.87 -13.40
N HIS A 410 7.78 3.69 -13.71
CA HIS A 410 6.41 3.22 -13.83
C HIS A 410 6.24 2.16 -14.92
N SER A 411 6.91 2.31 -16.07
CA SER A 411 6.86 1.30 -17.14
C SER A 411 7.39 -0.05 -16.67
N THR A 412 8.47 -0.06 -15.89
CA THR A 412 8.98 -1.31 -15.29
C THR A 412 7.97 -1.95 -14.35
N ILE A 413 7.29 -1.17 -13.51
CA ILE A 413 6.27 -1.69 -12.60
C ILE A 413 5.12 -2.32 -13.39
N TYR A 414 4.60 -1.64 -14.41
CA TYR A 414 3.52 -2.17 -15.23
C TYR A 414 3.93 -3.43 -15.97
N SER A 415 5.12 -3.44 -16.57
CA SER A 415 5.66 -4.61 -17.30
C SER A 415 5.78 -5.83 -16.39
N VAL A 416 6.28 -5.64 -15.16
CA VAL A 416 6.41 -6.73 -14.18
C VAL A 416 5.05 -7.20 -13.69
N LEU A 417 4.11 -6.30 -13.38
CA LEU A 417 2.75 -6.66 -12.95
C LEU A 417 2.04 -7.48 -14.03
N GLU A 418 2.09 -7.02 -15.28
CA GLU A 418 1.52 -7.74 -16.42
C GLU A 418 2.19 -9.10 -16.62
N TYR A 419 3.53 -9.14 -16.54
CA TYR A 419 4.31 -10.36 -16.71
C TYR A 419 3.96 -11.45 -15.69
N VAL A 420 3.66 -11.08 -14.45
CA VAL A 420 3.29 -12.06 -13.39
C VAL A 420 1.81 -12.42 -13.38
N GLY A 421 0.98 -11.83 -14.25
CA GLY A 421 -0.41 -12.23 -14.41
C GLY A 421 -1.45 -11.28 -13.80
N PHE A 422 -1.08 -10.06 -13.38
CA PHE A 422 -2.10 -9.08 -12.98
C PHE A 422 -2.93 -8.62 -14.19
N GLY A 423 -4.26 -8.59 -14.01
CA GLY A 423 -5.19 -8.11 -15.05
C GLY A 423 -5.16 -6.60 -15.29
N GLU A 424 -5.71 -6.17 -16.42
CA GLU A 424 -5.71 -4.77 -16.87
C GLU A 424 -6.38 -3.81 -15.87
N ASP A 425 -7.42 -4.25 -15.14
CA ASP A 425 -8.07 -3.44 -14.11
C ASP A 425 -7.10 -3.07 -12.98
N TRP A 426 -6.24 -4.00 -12.56
CA TRP A 426 -5.19 -3.73 -11.57
C TRP A 426 -4.10 -2.82 -12.12
N ILE A 427 -3.70 -3.02 -13.38
CA ILE A 427 -2.72 -2.15 -14.05
C ILE A 427 -3.26 -0.72 -14.14
N SER A 428 -4.55 -0.55 -14.49
CA SER A 428 -5.24 0.73 -14.53
C SER A 428 -5.32 1.39 -13.14
N PHE A 429 -5.65 0.62 -12.09
CA PHE A 429 -5.61 1.10 -10.71
C PHE A 429 -4.20 1.58 -10.33
N PHE A 430 -3.17 0.75 -10.57
CA PHE A 430 -1.79 1.09 -10.24
C PHE A 430 -1.27 2.26 -11.07
N ARG A 431 -1.74 2.45 -12.30
CA ARG A 431 -1.43 3.64 -13.10
C ARG A 431 -1.90 4.90 -12.39
N LYS A 432 -3.16 4.94 -11.96
CA LYS A 432 -3.72 6.08 -11.23
C LYS A 432 -3.07 6.28 -9.86
N TYR A 433 -2.79 5.19 -9.14
CA TYR A 433 -2.08 5.23 -7.87
C TYR A 433 -0.65 5.78 -8.03
N LEU A 434 0.06 5.35 -9.07
CA LEU A 434 1.42 5.78 -9.37
C LEU A 434 1.48 7.21 -9.93
N GLU A 435 0.47 7.66 -10.66
CA GLU A 435 0.38 9.01 -11.22
C GLU A 435 -0.29 10.02 -10.24
N ALA A 436 0.10 9.95 -8.96
CA ALA A 436 -0.42 10.83 -7.93
C ALA A 436 -0.15 12.31 -8.24
N PRO A 437 -1.16 13.21 -8.11
CA PRO A 437 -0.98 14.65 -8.28
C PRO A 437 -0.32 15.25 -7.03
N LEU A 438 0.97 15.57 -7.10
CA LEU A 438 1.76 16.08 -5.99
C LEU A 438 1.92 17.60 -6.07
N ASN A 439 1.73 18.28 -4.94
CA ASN A 439 1.95 19.71 -4.80
C ASN A 439 3.09 19.99 -3.82
N LEU A 440 4.18 20.58 -4.34
CA LEU A 440 5.40 20.91 -3.59
C LEU A 440 5.48 22.40 -3.22
N ASP A 441 4.43 23.19 -3.48
CA ASP A 441 4.44 24.64 -3.29
C ASP A 441 4.68 25.05 -1.83
N ALA A 442 4.26 24.20 -0.88
CA ALA A 442 4.46 24.40 0.54
C ALA A 442 5.69 23.63 1.12
N ALA A 443 6.48 22.96 0.27
CA ALA A 443 7.52 22.03 0.71
C ALA A 443 8.79 22.71 1.24
N SER A 444 9.08 23.95 0.84
CA SER A 444 10.15 24.77 1.41
C SER A 444 9.85 26.26 1.26
N ASP A 445 10.51 27.07 2.07
CA ASP A 445 10.46 28.54 1.97
C ASP A 445 10.96 28.98 0.57
N ASP A 446 10.37 30.05 0.02
CA ASP A 446 10.73 30.68 -1.26
C ASP A 446 10.51 29.88 -2.57
N ARG A 447 9.60 28.90 -2.58
CA ARG A 447 9.28 28.14 -3.81
C ARG A 447 8.30 28.84 -4.76
N PRO A 448 8.49 28.68 -6.09
CA PRO A 448 7.51 29.12 -7.08
C PRO A 448 6.22 28.31 -6.93
N GLN A 449 5.08 28.99 -6.96
CA GLN A 449 3.74 28.38 -6.90
C GLN A 449 3.42 27.77 -8.26
N LEU A 450 3.76 26.49 -8.44
CA LEU A 450 3.59 25.75 -9.70
C LEU A 450 2.29 24.94 -9.71
N GLY A 451 1.64 24.78 -8.56
CA GLY A 451 0.46 23.96 -8.40
C GLY A 451 0.76 22.46 -8.48
N PRO A 452 -0.31 21.63 -8.51
CA PRO A 452 -0.15 20.19 -8.55
C PRO A 452 0.44 19.70 -9.87
N ARG A 453 1.40 18.78 -9.78
CA ARG A 453 2.01 18.10 -10.92
C ARG A 453 1.89 16.59 -10.77
N ILE A 454 1.71 15.90 -11.89
CA ILE A 454 1.58 14.44 -11.92
C ILE A 454 2.94 13.79 -11.76
N ARG A 455 3.09 12.90 -10.77
CA ARG A 455 4.29 12.08 -10.63
C ARG A 455 4.53 11.21 -11.87
N LYS A 456 5.79 11.12 -12.31
CA LYS A 456 6.22 10.36 -13.51
C LYS A 456 7.12 9.16 -13.21
N ARG A 457 7.68 9.06 -12.00
CA ARG A 457 8.42 7.87 -11.55
C ARG A 457 8.38 7.70 -10.04
N GLY A 458 8.64 6.48 -9.59
CA GLY A 458 8.66 6.07 -8.20
C GLY A 458 7.29 5.73 -7.61
N VAL A 459 7.30 5.15 -6.41
CA VAL A 459 6.13 4.67 -5.65
C VAL A 459 5.89 5.57 -4.43
N PRO A 460 4.64 5.79 -3.97
CA PRO A 460 4.40 6.60 -2.76
C PRO A 460 5.07 5.92 -1.58
N MET A 461 5.86 6.69 -0.84
CA MET A 461 6.66 6.12 0.24
C MET A 461 5.78 5.70 1.42
N ALA A 462 6.21 4.60 2.03
CA ALA A 462 5.79 3.99 3.26
C ALA A 462 4.40 3.36 3.32
N HIS A 463 3.68 3.30 2.20
CA HIS A 463 2.50 2.43 2.14
C HIS A 463 2.92 0.96 1.97
N ALA A 464 2.05 0.03 2.38
CA ALA A 464 2.21 -1.39 2.08
C ALA A 464 2.38 -1.64 0.57
N SER A 465 1.84 -0.77 -0.27
CA SER A 465 2.04 -0.78 -1.73
C SER A 465 3.50 -0.55 -2.15
N GLU A 466 4.31 0.21 -1.38
CA GLU A 466 5.76 0.31 -1.61
C GLU A 466 6.42 -1.05 -1.40
N LYS A 467 6.08 -1.72 -0.30
CA LYS A 467 6.60 -3.06 0.00
C LYS A 467 6.18 -4.04 -1.08
N PHE A 468 4.91 -4.06 -1.45
CA PHE A 468 4.38 -4.92 -2.52
C PHE A 468 5.14 -4.72 -3.85
N ILE A 469 5.16 -3.49 -4.38
CA ILE A 469 5.78 -3.21 -5.69
C ILE A 469 7.30 -3.41 -5.62
N GLY A 470 7.93 -2.92 -4.55
CA GLY A 470 9.37 -2.98 -4.37
C GLY A 470 9.87 -4.43 -4.31
N GLU A 471 9.22 -5.27 -3.50
CA GLU A 471 9.56 -6.68 -3.36
C GLU A 471 9.23 -7.48 -4.62
N LEU A 472 8.12 -7.18 -5.32
CA LEU A 472 7.78 -7.87 -6.57
C LEU A 472 8.82 -7.61 -7.67
N VAL A 473 9.29 -6.36 -7.80
CA VAL A 473 10.32 -6.02 -8.80
C VAL A 473 11.67 -6.66 -8.42
N LEU A 474 12.05 -6.61 -7.14
CA LEU A 474 13.33 -7.18 -6.68
C LEU A 474 13.34 -8.71 -6.65
N PHE A 475 12.18 -9.36 -6.57
CA PHE A 475 12.06 -10.81 -6.62
C PHE A 475 12.73 -11.40 -7.88
N PHE A 476 12.54 -10.78 -9.05
CA PHE A 476 13.15 -11.27 -10.30
C PHE A 476 14.65 -11.04 -10.35
N MET A 477 15.15 -10.00 -9.69
CA MET A 477 16.58 -9.80 -9.49
C MET A 477 17.16 -10.89 -8.57
N ASP A 478 16.49 -11.21 -7.47
CA ASP A 478 16.89 -12.28 -6.56
C ASP A 478 16.93 -13.64 -7.30
N LEU A 479 15.91 -13.92 -8.11
CA LEU A 479 15.83 -15.11 -8.94
C LEU A 479 16.94 -15.15 -10.00
N ALA A 480 17.25 -14.03 -10.64
CA ALA A 480 18.30 -13.95 -11.65
C ALA A 480 19.68 -14.28 -11.06
N VAL A 481 20.02 -13.70 -9.91
CA VAL A 481 21.28 -13.99 -9.22
C VAL A 481 21.33 -15.46 -8.79
N ASN A 482 20.24 -15.98 -8.23
CA ASN A 482 20.17 -17.37 -7.80
C ASN A 482 20.38 -18.34 -8.98
N ARG A 483 19.68 -18.16 -10.10
CA ARG A 483 19.83 -19.07 -11.27
C ARG A 483 21.21 -19.01 -11.90
N LYS A 484 21.88 -17.85 -11.87
CA LYS A 484 23.20 -17.68 -12.48
C LYS A 484 24.36 -18.12 -11.60
N THR A 485 24.23 -18.00 -10.28
CA THR A 485 25.36 -18.17 -9.34
C THR A 485 25.13 -19.25 -8.30
N GLY A 486 23.89 -19.73 -8.11
CA GLY A 486 23.50 -20.63 -7.02
C GLY A 486 23.54 -19.98 -5.63
N ILE A 487 23.77 -18.66 -5.54
CA ILE A 487 23.79 -17.93 -4.28
C ILE A 487 22.38 -17.45 -3.93
N LEU A 488 22.00 -17.62 -2.67
CA LEU A 488 20.84 -16.94 -2.10
C LEU A 488 21.26 -15.55 -1.59
N LEU A 489 20.57 -14.50 -2.06
CA LEU A 489 20.77 -13.16 -1.56
C LEU A 489 20.12 -12.99 -0.19
N TYR A 490 20.84 -12.40 0.75
CA TYR A 490 20.23 -11.84 1.94
C TYR A 490 19.82 -10.42 1.59
N ARG A 491 18.51 -10.13 1.59
CA ARG A 491 18.01 -8.81 1.19
C ARG A 491 16.99 -8.29 2.20
N LEU A 492 17.07 -6.99 2.49
CA LEU A 492 16.06 -6.24 3.22
C LEU A 492 15.76 -4.97 2.42
N HIS A 493 14.62 -4.95 1.73
CA HIS A 493 14.30 -3.89 0.78
C HIS A 493 15.40 -3.71 -0.27
N ASP A 494 16.02 -2.53 -0.35
CA ASP A 494 17.10 -2.19 -1.27
C ASP A 494 18.51 -2.48 -0.71
N ASP A 495 18.61 -2.94 0.54
CA ASP A 495 19.87 -3.39 1.12
C ASP A 495 20.12 -4.86 0.78
N ILE A 496 21.17 -5.10 -0.01
CA ILE A 496 21.55 -6.43 -0.51
C ILE A 496 22.87 -6.87 0.12
N TRP A 497 22.90 -8.06 0.69
CA TRP A 497 24.08 -8.72 1.21
C TRP A 497 24.31 -10.05 0.48
N ILE A 498 25.56 -10.27 0.07
CA ILE A 498 26.00 -11.49 -0.60
C ILE A 498 26.99 -12.16 0.35
N CYS A 499 26.73 -13.42 0.66
CA CYS A 499 27.60 -14.24 1.51
C CYS A 499 27.85 -15.58 0.82
N GLY A 500 29.11 -15.89 0.53
CA GLY A 500 29.50 -17.10 -0.18
C GLY A 500 30.97 -17.11 -0.55
N GLU A 501 31.37 -18.03 -1.42
CA GLU A 501 32.73 -18.06 -1.96
C GLU A 501 33.07 -16.75 -2.67
N PRO A 502 34.30 -16.21 -2.54
CA PRO A 502 34.67 -14.92 -3.12
C PRO A 502 34.43 -14.81 -4.62
N GLU A 503 34.71 -15.88 -5.37
CA GLU A 503 34.55 -15.90 -6.83
C GLU A 503 33.08 -15.84 -7.24
N ARG A 504 32.23 -16.68 -6.62
CA ARG A 504 30.79 -16.66 -6.87
C ARG A 504 30.15 -15.35 -6.41
N SER A 505 30.62 -14.79 -5.29
CA SER A 505 30.13 -13.50 -4.77
C SER A 505 30.48 -12.35 -5.71
N ALA A 506 31.67 -12.36 -6.31
CA ALA A 506 32.06 -11.37 -7.32
C ALA A 506 31.20 -11.49 -8.58
N GLN A 507 30.92 -12.72 -9.04
CA GLN A 507 30.00 -12.96 -10.15
C GLN A 507 28.58 -12.47 -9.83
N ALA A 508 28.08 -12.69 -8.62
CA ALA A 508 26.76 -12.21 -8.20
C ALA A 508 26.68 -10.67 -8.24
N TRP A 509 27.74 -9.96 -7.84
CA TRP A 509 27.78 -8.50 -7.97
C TRP A 509 27.73 -8.03 -9.43
N THR A 510 28.39 -8.72 -10.37
CA THR A 510 28.31 -8.36 -11.79
C THR A 510 26.93 -8.56 -12.44
N TYR A 511 26.05 -9.34 -11.82
CA TYR A 511 24.65 -9.47 -12.27
C TYR A 511 23.70 -8.45 -11.63
N LEU A 512 24.13 -7.80 -10.54
CA LEU A 512 23.36 -6.76 -9.86
C LEU A 512 23.64 -5.34 -10.40
N GLU A 513 24.82 -5.15 -11.02
CA GLU A 513 25.19 -3.93 -11.77
C GLU A 513 24.52 -3.89 -13.15
#